data_AF-A0A264W322-F1
#
_entry.id   AF-A0A264W322-F1
#
_cell.length_a   1.000
_cell.length_b   1.000
_cell.length_c   1.000
_cell.angle_alpha   90.00
_cell.angle_beta   90.00
_cell.angle_gamma   90.00
#
_symmetry.space_group_name_H-M   'P 1'
#
loop_
_entity.id
_entity.type
_entity.pdbx_description
1 polymer ?
#
loop_
_entity_poly.entity_id
_entity_poly.type
_entity_poly.pdbx_seq_one_letter_code
_entity_poly.pdbx_strand_id
1 'polypeptide(L)'
;MKKVLLVLFLLAMMSLLVACNSNDEESNKTNESKEVFTDEDIQKAEDMVLFLNERLASLESEVNQKIEDKELQFEDEKTFNESVQELASKTIFTELEENYGNAFVSGNSDDVNNRIYFNTVSSEPCSLGHCKYDGIETMEVEVSDTEEYQSTNFIVTELVFVNANYKYENTEEEESAEIRFVKTKDGQLMVSSHPALDIKSVDLRKFDEEYNKIQSNVPESEVESEQEEYRDEVKEILDLYPELQ
;
A
#
# COMPACT_ATOMS: atom_id res chain seq x y z
N MET A 1 16.39 -28.21 -65.24
CA MET A 1 15.19 -28.62 -64.46
C MET A 1 15.51 -29.33 -63.13
N LYS A 2 16.56 -30.17 -63.03
CA LYS A 2 16.91 -30.84 -61.75
C LYS A 2 17.37 -29.90 -60.62
N LYS A 3 18.02 -28.78 -60.95
CA LYS A 3 18.52 -27.80 -59.95
C LYS A 3 17.41 -26.91 -59.35
N VAL A 4 16.33 -26.66 -60.08
CA VAL A 4 15.19 -25.85 -59.61
C VAL A 4 14.29 -26.67 -58.66
N LEU A 5 14.12 -27.96 -58.96
CA LEU A 5 13.42 -28.90 -58.08
C LEU A 5 14.11 -29.07 -56.73
N LEU A 6 15.44 -29.03 -56.71
CA LEU A 6 16.23 -29.16 -55.48
C LEU A 6 16.07 -27.93 -54.56
N VAL A 7 15.96 -26.73 -55.14
CA VAL A 7 15.73 -25.49 -54.40
C VAL A 7 14.30 -25.44 -53.84
N LEU A 8 13.30 -25.86 -54.61
CA LEU A 8 11.91 -25.95 -54.12
C LEU A 8 11.73 -27.01 -53.03
N PHE A 9 12.45 -28.13 -53.12
CA PHE A 9 12.44 -29.18 -52.09
C PHE A 9 13.12 -28.72 -50.79
N LEU A 10 14.22 -27.97 -50.90
CA LEU A 10 14.89 -27.35 -49.73
C LEU A 10 14.02 -26.30 -49.05
N LEU A 11 13.26 -25.50 -49.81
CA LEU A 11 12.31 -24.53 -49.27
C LEU A 11 11.14 -25.20 -48.54
N ALA A 12 10.62 -26.31 -49.07
CA ALA A 12 9.57 -27.08 -48.42
C ALA A 12 10.04 -27.78 -47.13
N MET A 13 11.30 -28.24 -47.09
CA MET A 13 11.90 -28.82 -45.87
C MET A 13 12.13 -27.76 -44.78
N MET A 14 12.52 -26.53 -45.15
CA MET A 14 12.62 -25.41 -44.19
C MET A 14 11.26 -25.06 -43.58
N SER A 15 10.17 -25.07 -44.35
CA SER A 15 8.83 -24.83 -43.81
C SER A 15 8.33 -25.95 -42.89
N LEU A 16 8.77 -27.19 -43.11
CA LEU A 16 8.43 -28.32 -42.22
C LEU A 16 9.22 -28.29 -40.90
N LEU A 17 10.42 -27.71 -40.87
CA LEU A 17 11.17 -27.50 -39.61
C LEU A 17 10.57 -26.39 -38.73
N VAL A 18 9.92 -25.38 -39.34
CA VAL A 18 9.17 -24.34 -38.59
C VAL A 18 7.82 -24.86 -38.10
N ALA A 19 7.20 -25.80 -38.82
CA ALA A 19 5.90 -26.38 -38.46
C ALA A 19 5.95 -27.66 -37.60
N CYS A 20 7.14 -28.24 -37.38
CA CYS A 20 7.33 -29.40 -36.49
C CYS A 20 8.06 -29.05 -35.18
N ASN A 21 8.40 -27.78 -34.95
CA ASN A 21 8.78 -27.28 -33.63
C ASN A 21 7.61 -26.56 -32.91
N SER A 22 6.41 -26.59 -33.49
CA SER A 22 5.16 -26.37 -32.75
C SER A 22 4.76 -27.68 -32.07
N ASN A 23 5.54 -28.09 -31.09
CA ASN A 23 4.97 -28.81 -29.97
C ASN A 23 4.31 -27.74 -29.10
N ASP A 24 3.03 -27.95 -28.80
CA ASP A 24 2.27 -27.20 -27.82
C ASP A 24 2.99 -27.24 -26.46
N GLU A 25 3.85 -26.25 -26.23
CA GLU A 25 3.96 -25.64 -24.92
C GLU A 25 3.07 -24.42 -24.98
N GLU A 26 2.02 -24.41 -24.17
CA GLU A 26 1.38 -23.19 -23.73
C GLU A 26 2.49 -22.20 -23.45
N SER A 27 2.66 -21.23 -24.35
CA SER A 27 3.41 -20.04 -24.05
C SER A 27 2.57 -19.33 -22.99
N ASN A 28 2.76 -19.73 -21.74
CA ASN A 28 2.96 -18.76 -20.69
C ASN A 28 3.97 -17.78 -21.28
N LYS A 29 3.44 -16.71 -21.87
CA LYS A 29 4.16 -15.46 -21.97
C LYS A 29 4.49 -15.14 -20.53
N THR A 30 5.65 -15.60 -20.09
CA THR A 30 6.41 -14.93 -19.05
C THR A 30 6.51 -13.53 -19.62
N ASN A 31 5.65 -12.62 -19.15
CA ASN A 31 5.89 -11.20 -19.28
C ASN A 31 7.34 -11.05 -18.82
N GLU A 32 8.24 -10.69 -19.74
CA GLU A 32 9.49 -10.07 -19.31
C GLU A 32 9.03 -8.91 -18.44
N SER A 33 9.13 -9.08 -17.12
CA SER A 33 8.70 -8.12 -16.11
C SER A 33 9.45 -6.84 -16.44
N LYS A 34 8.73 -5.91 -17.05
CA LYS A 34 9.21 -4.57 -17.20
C LYS A 34 8.92 -3.95 -15.84
N GLU A 35 9.99 -3.68 -15.10
CA GLU A 35 9.98 -2.95 -13.84
C GLU A 35 8.97 -1.79 -13.95
N VAL A 36 7.93 -1.82 -13.12
CA VAL A 36 6.85 -0.83 -13.14
C VAL A 36 7.30 0.41 -12.38
N PHE A 37 8.03 0.19 -11.28
CA PHE A 37 8.64 1.25 -10.50
C PHE A 37 10.07 1.54 -10.97
N THR A 38 10.42 2.81 -11.00
CA THR A 38 11.76 3.29 -11.33
C THR A 38 12.51 3.72 -10.07
N ASP A 39 13.83 3.88 -10.15
CA ASP A 39 14.63 4.46 -9.05
C ASP A 39 14.09 5.82 -8.57
N GLU A 40 13.51 6.62 -9.48
CA GLU A 40 12.87 7.90 -9.13
C GLU A 40 11.58 7.70 -8.31
N ASP A 41 10.82 6.65 -8.60
CA ASP A 41 9.63 6.29 -7.80
C ASP A 41 10.03 5.81 -6.41
N ILE A 42 11.08 4.99 -6.31
CA ILE A 42 11.61 4.51 -5.02
C ILE A 42 12.10 5.69 -4.19
N GLN A 43 12.91 6.58 -4.77
CA GLN A 43 13.38 7.78 -4.06
C GLN A 43 12.21 8.67 -3.62
N LYS A 44 11.19 8.84 -4.47
CA LYS A 44 9.98 9.60 -4.10
C LYS A 44 9.26 8.93 -2.93
N ALA A 45 9.17 7.60 -2.90
CA ALA A 45 8.55 6.86 -1.80
C ALA A 45 9.31 7.05 -0.48
N GLU A 46 10.64 6.99 -0.52
CA GLU A 46 11.51 7.28 0.63
C GLU A 46 11.31 8.72 1.12
N ASP A 47 11.28 9.70 0.20
CA ASP A 47 11.06 11.11 0.52
C ASP A 47 9.69 11.34 1.17
N MET A 48 8.66 10.60 0.74
CA MET A 48 7.32 10.64 1.36
C MET A 48 7.34 10.08 2.79
N VAL A 49 8.06 8.98 3.05
CA VAL A 49 8.21 8.41 4.40
C VAL A 49 8.97 9.37 5.32
N LEU A 50 10.08 9.94 4.84
CA LEU A 50 10.85 10.93 5.59
C LEU A 50 10.03 12.16 5.93
N PHE A 51 9.29 12.69 4.95
CA PHE A 51 8.38 13.81 5.17
C PHE A 51 7.32 13.48 6.23
N LEU A 52 6.73 12.29 6.18
CA LEU A 52 5.74 11.85 7.15
C LEU A 52 6.32 11.78 8.58
N ASN A 53 7.52 11.22 8.74
CA ASN A 53 8.21 11.20 10.05
C ASN A 53 8.42 12.62 10.60
N GLU A 54 8.85 13.56 9.76
CA GLU A 54 9.02 14.97 10.17
C GLU A 54 7.69 15.59 10.62
N ARG A 55 6.59 15.29 9.92
CA ARG A 55 5.26 15.80 10.28
C ARG A 55 4.71 15.14 11.54
N LEU A 56 4.94 13.84 11.76
CA LEU A 56 4.59 13.13 13.00
C LEU A 56 5.29 13.74 14.21
N ALA A 57 6.61 13.94 14.13
CA ALA A 57 7.38 14.61 15.17
C ALA A 57 6.90 16.06 15.42
N SER A 58 6.55 16.77 14.34
CA SER A 58 5.99 18.13 14.46
C SER A 58 4.64 18.13 15.19
N LEU A 59 3.77 17.16 14.88
CA LEU A 59 2.49 17.01 15.54
C LEU A 59 2.66 16.69 17.03
N GLU A 60 3.53 15.74 17.36
CA GLU A 60 3.84 15.39 18.75
C GLU A 60 4.28 16.63 19.54
N SER A 61 5.24 17.39 18.99
CA SER A 61 5.70 18.63 19.61
C SER A 61 4.57 19.66 19.77
N GLU A 62 3.71 19.84 18.77
CA GLU A 62 2.61 20.81 18.82
C GLU A 62 1.55 20.42 19.85
N VAL A 63 1.15 19.14 19.88
CA VAL A 63 0.17 18.62 20.84
C VAL A 63 0.69 18.75 22.26
N ASN A 64 1.94 18.33 22.51
CA ASN A 64 2.54 18.38 23.84
C ASN A 64 2.69 19.84 24.32
N GLN A 65 3.08 20.77 23.45
CA GLN A 65 3.11 22.20 23.78
C GLN A 65 1.72 22.74 24.14
N LYS A 66 0.67 22.37 23.39
CA LYS A 66 -0.72 22.79 23.66
C LYS A 66 -1.24 22.25 24.99
N ILE A 67 -0.80 21.05 25.41
CA ILE A 67 -1.11 20.49 26.72
C ILE A 67 -0.44 21.31 27.84
N GLU A 68 0.84 21.65 27.67
CA GLU A 68 1.60 22.49 28.62
C GLU A 68 0.97 23.89 28.79
N ASP A 69 0.57 24.51 27.67
CA ASP A 69 -0.10 25.81 27.63
C ASP A 69 -1.57 25.76 28.11
N LYS A 70 -2.07 24.57 28.43
CA LYS A 70 -3.44 24.29 28.88
C LYS A 70 -4.53 24.59 27.83
N GLU A 71 -4.16 24.60 26.56
CA GLU A 71 -5.10 24.73 25.43
C GLU A 71 -5.79 23.39 25.13
N LEU A 72 -5.10 22.27 25.37
CA LEU A 72 -5.58 20.91 25.11
C LEU A 72 -5.52 20.11 26.43
N GLN A 73 -6.53 20.25 27.28
CA GLN A 73 -6.65 19.47 28.53
C GLN A 73 -8.04 18.89 28.66
N PHE A 74 -8.13 17.57 28.52
CA PHE A 74 -9.39 16.83 28.61
C PHE A 74 -9.24 15.66 29.61
N GLU A 75 -10.31 15.40 30.34
CA GLU A 75 -10.43 14.23 31.22
C GLU A 75 -11.09 13.02 30.50
N ASP A 76 -11.46 13.21 29.23
CA ASP A 76 -12.14 12.24 28.36
C ASP A 76 -11.26 11.90 27.15
N GLU A 77 -11.00 10.61 26.97
CA GLU A 77 -10.13 10.06 25.91
C GLU A 77 -10.62 10.42 24.52
N LYS A 78 -11.93 10.31 24.30
CA LYS A 78 -12.53 10.51 22.99
C LYS A 78 -12.31 11.95 22.52
N THR A 79 -12.60 12.92 23.38
CA THR A 79 -12.45 14.34 23.08
C THR A 79 -10.98 14.71 22.86
N PHE A 80 -10.08 14.13 23.65
CA PHE A 80 -8.64 14.28 23.45
C PHE A 80 -8.22 13.78 22.07
N ASN A 81 -8.60 12.54 21.74
CA ASN A 81 -8.25 11.92 20.47
C ASN A 81 -8.82 12.69 19.27
N GLU A 82 -10.07 13.14 19.33
CA GLU A 82 -10.68 13.97 18.28
C GLU A 82 -9.89 15.27 18.06
N SER A 83 -9.43 15.92 19.14
CA SER A 83 -8.64 17.15 19.05
C SER A 83 -7.24 16.92 18.45
N VAL A 84 -6.59 15.81 18.82
CA VAL A 84 -5.29 15.42 18.24
C VAL A 84 -5.44 15.09 16.75
N GLN A 85 -6.50 14.37 16.36
CA GLN A 85 -6.75 14.04 14.95
C GLN A 85 -7.08 15.28 14.11
N GLU A 86 -7.76 16.28 14.67
CA GLU A 86 -7.98 17.57 13.97
C GLU A 86 -6.65 18.28 13.68
N LEU A 87 -5.72 18.27 14.64
CA LEU A 87 -4.36 18.81 14.43
C LEU A 87 -3.57 17.96 13.42
N ALA A 88 -3.70 16.64 13.46
CA ALA A 88 -3.05 15.72 12.52
C ALA A 88 -3.54 15.93 11.08
N SER A 89 -4.84 16.12 10.88
CA SER A 89 -5.46 16.43 9.58
C SER A 89 -4.76 17.61 8.90
N LYS A 90 -4.48 18.67 9.66
CA LYS A 90 -3.77 19.83 9.17
C LYS A 90 -2.27 19.59 8.99
N THR A 91 -1.61 19.00 9.98
CA THR A 91 -0.13 18.95 10.06
C THR A 91 0.47 17.86 9.18
N ILE A 92 -0.29 16.80 8.91
CA ILE A 92 0.17 15.61 8.18
C ILE A 92 -0.58 15.49 6.86
N PHE A 93 -1.89 15.27 6.92
CA PHE A 93 -2.65 14.89 5.72
C PHE A 93 -2.73 16.02 4.69
N THR A 94 -3.07 17.23 5.12
CA THR A 94 -3.14 18.40 4.23
C THR A 94 -1.77 18.70 3.61
N GLU A 95 -0.71 18.71 4.43
CA GLU A 95 0.66 19.00 3.98
C GLU A 95 1.19 17.93 3.02
N LEU A 96 0.92 16.64 3.27
CA LEU A 96 1.34 15.56 2.36
C LEU A 96 0.65 15.68 1.00
N GLU A 97 -0.66 15.97 0.99
CA GLU A 97 -1.43 16.18 -0.24
C GLU A 97 -0.93 17.39 -1.04
N GLU A 98 -0.63 18.51 -0.36
CA GLU A 98 -0.09 19.71 -1.03
C GLU A 98 1.29 19.50 -1.65
N ASN A 99 2.14 18.65 -1.05
CA ASN A 99 3.49 18.40 -1.52
C ASN A 99 3.59 17.27 -2.57
N TYR A 100 2.76 16.23 -2.45
CA TYR A 100 2.91 15.01 -3.26
C TYR A 100 1.74 14.73 -4.20
N GLY A 101 0.57 15.35 -3.99
CA GLY A 101 -0.63 15.24 -4.81
C GLY A 101 -1.26 13.84 -4.78
N ASN A 102 -2.54 13.76 -4.41
CA ASN A 102 -3.27 12.49 -4.22
C ASN A 102 -2.42 11.47 -3.45
N ALA A 103 -1.78 11.92 -2.36
CA ALA A 103 -0.74 11.16 -1.68
C ALA A 103 -1.26 9.89 -1.00
N PHE A 104 -2.57 9.84 -0.73
CA PHE A 104 -3.23 8.69 -0.10
C PHE A 104 -4.31 8.09 -0.97
N VAL A 105 -4.48 6.78 -0.84
CA VAL A 105 -5.57 5.99 -1.41
C VAL A 105 -6.89 6.35 -0.69
N SER A 106 -7.41 7.56 -0.93
CA SER A 106 -8.67 8.05 -0.37
C SER A 106 -9.85 7.75 -1.31
N GLY A 107 -10.74 6.87 -0.87
CA GLY A 107 -12.04 6.70 -1.53
C GLY A 107 -12.91 7.92 -1.23
N ASN A 108 -13.76 8.33 -2.18
CA ASN A 108 -14.70 9.47 -2.10
C ASN A 108 -15.76 9.43 -0.96
N SER A 109 -15.48 8.81 0.18
CA SER A 109 -16.39 8.74 1.33
C SER A 109 -15.73 9.31 2.57
N ASP A 110 -16.22 10.50 2.97
CA ASP A 110 -16.24 11.06 4.32
C ASP A 110 -15.11 10.61 5.26
N ASP A 111 -14.08 11.44 5.45
CA ASP A 111 -13.26 11.72 6.68
C ASP A 111 -12.87 10.60 7.68
N VAL A 112 -13.24 9.34 7.46
CA VAL A 112 -13.19 8.26 8.46
C VAL A 112 -11.89 7.48 8.37
N ASN A 113 -11.21 7.52 7.21
CA ASN A 113 -10.06 6.66 6.89
C ASN A 113 -8.74 7.40 6.74
N ASN A 114 -8.60 8.58 7.35
CA ASN A 114 -7.33 9.32 7.39
C ASN A 114 -7.04 9.69 8.84
N ARG A 115 -6.58 8.71 9.63
CA ARG A 115 -6.18 8.95 11.02
C ARG A 115 -4.73 8.57 11.21
N ILE A 116 -4.11 9.15 12.22
CA ILE A 116 -2.80 8.70 12.67
C ILE A 116 -2.91 7.81 13.91
N TYR A 117 -1.97 6.90 14.07
CA TYR A 117 -1.78 6.18 15.32
C TYR A 117 -0.79 6.93 16.22
N PHE A 118 -1.15 7.09 17.48
CA PHE A 118 -0.30 7.67 18.52
C PHE A 118 -0.64 7.02 19.87
N ASN A 119 0.33 7.01 20.77
CA ASN A 119 0.13 6.60 22.15
C ASN A 119 -0.16 7.82 23.01
N THR A 120 -1.05 7.66 23.98
CA THR A 120 -1.27 8.69 25.01
C THR A 120 -0.37 8.44 26.20
N VAL A 121 0.19 9.51 26.75
CA VAL A 121 1.05 9.46 27.95
C VAL A 121 0.30 10.12 29.11
N SER A 122 0.34 9.47 30.28
CA SER A 122 -0.24 10.01 31.51
C SER A 122 0.67 9.74 32.70
N SER A 123 0.86 10.76 33.54
CA SER A 123 1.59 10.66 34.80
C SER A 123 0.74 10.12 35.96
N GLU A 124 -0.59 10.04 35.79
CA GLU A 124 -1.53 9.59 36.82
C GLU A 124 -2.23 8.27 36.43
N PRO A 125 -2.42 7.31 37.36
CA PRO A 125 -3.11 6.07 37.04
C PRO A 125 -4.58 6.29 36.69
N CYS A 126 -5.01 5.77 35.53
CA CYS A 126 -6.39 5.76 35.01
C CYS A 126 -7.37 4.88 35.81
N SER A 127 -7.26 4.88 37.14
CA SER A 127 -7.87 3.91 38.03
C SER A 127 -9.39 4.06 38.23
N LEU A 128 -10.00 5.16 37.76
CA LEU A 128 -11.45 5.44 37.93
C LEU A 128 -12.12 6.05 36.68
N GLY A 129 -11.53 5.93 35.49
CA GLY A 129 -12.14 6.40 34.24
C GLY A 129 -12.00 7.90 33.95
N HIS A 130 -11.21 8.61 34.76
CA HIS A 130 -10.72 9.97 34.45
C HIS A 130 -9.21 9.87 34.29
N CYS A 131 -8.73 10.03 33.06
CA CYS A 131 -7.30 10.13 32.77
C CYS A 131 -7.02 11.59 32.45
N LYS A 132 -6.05 12.18 33.15
CA LYS A 132 -5.46 13.42 32.64
C LYS A 132 -4.32 13.03 31.71
N TYR A 133 -4.48 13.35 30.44
CA TYR A 133 -3.45 13.13 29.44
C TYR A 133 -2.42 14.25 29.54
N ASP A 134 -1.15 13.85 29.63
CA ASP A 134 -0.01 14.75 29.78
C ASP A 134 0.83 14.85 28.51
N GLY A 135 0.57 14.00 27.52
CA GLY A 135 1.22 14.05 26.22
C GLY A 135 0.71 12.99 25.25
N ILE A 136 1.23 13.06 24.02
CA ILE A 136 1.21 11.97 23.06
C ILE A 136 2.64 11.57 22.68
N GLU A 137 2.77 10.37 22.14
CA GLU A 137 3.98 9.87 21.50
C GLU A 137 3.61 9.28 20.14
N THR A 138 4.34 9.67 19.11
CA THR A 138 4.17 9.19 17.73
C THR A 138 5.24 8.17 17.38
N MET A 139 4.94 7.28 16.43
CA MET A 139 5.92 6.30 15.98
C MET A 139 6.83 6.90 14.91
N GLU A 140 8.12 6.59 14.99
CA GLU A 140 9.10 6.84 13.93
C GLU A 140 9.18 5.61 13.03
N VAL A 141 9.30 5.81 11.72
CA VAL A 141 9.34 4.73 10.73
C VAL A 141 10.61 4.79 9.89
N GLU A 142 11.43 3.77 9.94
CA GLU A 142 12.66 3.66 9.15
C GLU A 142 12.47 2.60 8.05
N VAL A 143 12.83 2.94 6.80
CA VAL A 143 12.74 2.04 5.65
C VAL A 143 14.13 1.71 5.09
N SER A 144 14.25 0.56 4.42
CA SER A 144 15.53 0.10 3.87
C SER A 144 15.36 -0.68 2.56
N ASP A 145 14.67 -1.81 2.62
CA ASP A 145 14.55 -2.73 1.50
C ASP A 145 13.20 -2.64 0.82
N THR A 146 13.20 -2.60 -0.52
CA THR A 146 12.00 -2.58 -1.36
C THR A 146 11.84 -3.86 -2.17
N GLU A 147 10.59 -4.28 -2.37
CA GLU A 147 10.15 -5.34 -3.27
C GLU A 147 9.06 -4.79 -4.22
N GLU A 148 9.09 -5.20 -5.49
CA GLU A 148 7.96 -5.01 -6.41
C GLU A 148 7.07 -6.26 -6.40
N TYR A 149 5.80 -6.10 -6.02
CA TYR A 149 4.80 -7.16 -6.06
C TYR A 149 3.82 -6.93 -7.20
N GLN A 150 3.81 -7.84 -8.17
CA GLN A 150 2.86 -7.85 -9.27
C GLN A 150 1.82 -8.95 -9.07
N SER A 151 0.54 -8.57 -9.02
CA SER A 151 -0.54 -9.56 -8.95
C SER A 151 -0.67 -10.36 -10.24
N THR A 152 -0.99 -11.65 -10.11
CA THR A 152 -1.29 -12.51 -11.28
C THR A 152 -2.77 -12.49 -11.68
N ASN A 153 -3.65 -12.02 -10.79
CA ASN A 153 -5.10 -12.00 -11.01
C ASN A 153 -5.65 -10.60 -11.30
N PHE A 154 -4.95 -9.55 -10.83
CA PHE A 154 -5.34 -8.15 -10.94
C PHE A 154 -4.25 -7.35 -11.67
N ILE A 155 -4.64 -6.39 -12.50
CA ILE A 155 -3.71 -5.58 -13.33
C ILE A 155 -3.19 -4.40 -12.50
N VAL A 156 -2.59 -4.67 -11.35
CA VAL A 156 -2.02 -3.66 -10.43
C VAL A 156 -0.69 -4.19 -9.90
N THR A 157 0.24 -3.28 -9.58
CA THR A 157 1.56 -3.59 -9.01
C THR A 157 1.81 -2.69 -7.80
N GLU A 158 2.39 -3.27 -6.76
CA GLU A 158 2.74 -2.60 -5.50
C GLU A 158 4.26 -2.48 -5.36
N LEU A 159 4.71 -1.34 -4.84
CA LEU A 159 6.04 -1.17 -4.27
C LEU A 159 5.92 -1.37 -2.76
N VAL A 160 6.69 -2.30 -2.20
CA VAL A 160 6.60 -2.71 -0.80
C VAL A 160 7.94 -2.47 -0.12
N PHE A 161 7.98 -1.65 0.91
CA PHE A 161 9.09 -1.63 1.86
C PHE A 161 8.91 -2.78 2.86
N VAL A 162 9.63 -3.88 2.65
CA VAL A 162 9.44 -5.14 3.40
C VAL A 162 10.05 -5.12 4.80
N ASN A 163 11.03 -4.24 5.01
CA ASN A 163 11.73 -4.08 6.27
C ASN A 163 11.55 -2.65 6.78
N ALA A 164 10.29 -2.24 6.98
CA ALA A 164 9.99 -1.00 7.67
C ALA A 164 9.99 -1.26 9.18
N ASN A 165 10.99 -0.72 9.87
CA ASN A 165 11.08 -0.81 11.32
C ASN A 165 10.39 0.41 11.93
N TYR A 166 9.57 0.18 12.95
CA TYR A 166 8.95 1.26 13.69
C TYR A 166 9.14 1.09 15.18
N LYS A 167 9.24 2.23 15.86
CA LYS A 167 9.42 2.33 17.31
C LYS A 167 8.83 3.63 17.81
N TYR A 168 8.49 3.64 19.08
CA TYR A 168 8.29 4.88 19.83
C TYR A 168 9.62 5.34 20.41
N GLU A 169 9.88 6.65 20.47
CA GLU A 169 11.19 7.21 20.87
C GLU A 169 11.65 6.69 22.24
N ASN A 170 10.72 6.46 23.16
CA ASN A 170 11.01 6.02 24.53
C ASN A 170 10.95 4.50 24.73
N THR A 171 10.92 3.72 23.65
CA THR A 171 10.89 2.25 23.69
C THR A 171 12.12 1.64 23.02
N GLU A 172 12.68 0.59 23.62
CA GLU A 172 13.74 -0.23 23.00
C GLU A 172 13.17 -1.33 22.09
N GLU A 173 11.84 -1.49 22.05
CA GLU A 173 11.16 -2.52 21.26
C GLU A 173 10.94 -1.99 19.84
N GLU A 174 11.62 -2.61 18.88
CA GLU A 174 11.39 -2.40 17.45
C GLU A 174 10.41 -3.45 16.93
N GLU A 175 9.39 -2.98 16.20
CA GLU A 175 8.47 -3.84 15.46
C GLU A 175 8.69 -3.65 13.95
N SER A 176 8.37 -4.68 13.18
CA SER A 176 8.53 -4.67 11.71
C SER A 176 7.16 -4.76 11.04
N ALA A 177 6.95 -3.88 10.07
CA ALA A 177 5.79 -3.85 9.21
C ALA A 177 6.21 -3.64 7.76
N GLU A 178 5.22 -3.69 6.87
CA GLU A 178 5.37 -3.33 5.47
C GLU A 178 4.74 -1.95 5.23
N ILE A 179 5.42 -1.11 4.46
CA ILE A 179 4.81 0.11 3.88
C ILE A 179 4.60 -0.14 2.41
N ARG A 180 3.42 0.21 1.90
CA ARG A 180 3.03 -0.11 0.53
C ARG A 180 2.64 1.12 -0.23
N PHE A 181 3.05 1.13 -1.49
CA PHE A 181 2.75 2.17 -2.45
C PHE A 181 2.18 1.57 -3.72
N VAL A 182 1.27 2.30 -4.33
CA VAL A 182 0.70 1.98 -5.64
C VAL A 182 0.95 3.14 -6.59
N LYS A 183 1.13 2.82 -7.87
CA LYS A 183 1.28 3.82 -8.91
C LYS A 183 -0.01 3.96 -9.71
N THR A 184 -0.47 5.18 -9.88
CA THR A 184 -1.60 5.50 -10.73
C THR A 184 -1.23 5.47 -12.21
N LYS A 185 -2.25 5.44 -13.07
CA LYS A 185 -2.23 5.55 -14.54
C LYS A 185 -1.52 6.79 -15.04
N ASP A 186 -1.68 7.91 -14.34
CA ASP A 186 -1.01 9.17 -14.65
C ASP A 186 0.42 9.23 -14.08
N GLY A 187 0.85 8.19 -13.37
CA GLY A 187 2.22 7.98 -12.91
C GLY A 187 2.50 8.56 -11.52
N GLN A 188 1.48 8.91 -10.75
CA GLN A 188 1.61 9.36 -9.36
C GLN A 188 1.77 8.18 -8.41
N LEU A 189 2.52 8.38 -7.34
CA LEU A 189 2.78 7.38 -6.33
C LEU A 189 1.91 7.71 -5.11
N MET A 190 1.15 6.73 -4.63
CA MET A 190 0.22 6.89 -3.51
C MET A 190 0.57 5.90 -2.41
N VAL A 191 0.48 6.31 -1.16
CA VAL A 191 0.58 5.41 0.01
C VAL A 191 -0.68 4.57 0.08
N SER A 192 -0.52 3.25 0.01
CA SER A 192 -1.62 2.28 0.14
C SER A 192 -1.63 1.54 1.47
N SER A 193 -0.53 1.52 2.23
CA SER A 193 -0.49 0.99 3.59
C SER A 193 0.67 1.58 4.37
N HIS A 194 0.45 1.96 5.63
CA HIS A 194 1.48 2.53 6.49
C HIS A 194 1.19 2.25 7.98
N PRO A 195 2.18 1.88 8.82
CA PRO A 195 1.93 1.51 10.22
C PRO A 195 1.46 2.68 11.09
N ALA A 196 1.88 3.91 10.77
CA ALA A 196 1.46 5.12 11.50
C ALA A 196 0.13 5.71 11.04
N LEU A 197 -0.44 5.22 9.94
CA LEU A 197 -1.65 5.79 9.33
C LEU A 197 -2.74 4.75 9.23
N ASP A 198 -3.91 5.07 9.78
CA ASP A 198 -5.14 4.33 9.54
C ASP A 198 -5.73 4.82 8.22
N ILE A 199 -5.24 4.22 7.13
CA ILE A 199 -5.69 4.43 5.76
C ILE A 199 -6.34 3.16 5.21
N LYS A 200 -7.22 3.31 4.21
CA LYS A 200 -7.83 2.16 3.56
C LYS A 200 -6.74 1.36 2.82
N SER A 201 -6.36 0.23 3.40
CA SER A 201 -5.27 -0.59 2.88
C SER A 201 -5.65 -1.26 1.57
N VAL A 202 -4.76 -1.17 0.58
CA VAL A 202 -4.74 -2.07 -0.58
C VAL A 202 -3.56 -3.02 -0.37
N ASP A 203 -3.85 -4.32 -0.31
CA ASP A 203 -2.86 -5.38 -0.14
C ASP A 203 -3.14 -6.45 -1.20
N LEU A 204 -2.53 -6.28 -2.36
CA LEU A 204 -2.74 -7.17 -3.51
C LEU A 204 -2.36 -8.61 -3.18
N ARG A 205 -1.36 -8.83 -2.31
CA ARG A 205 -0.94 -10.17 -1.90
C ARG A 205 -2.07 -10.89 -1.17
N LYS A 206 -2.78 -10.20 -0.26
CA LYS A 206 -3.97 -10.76 0.39
C LYS A 206 -5.11 -11.03 -0.59
N PHE A 207 -5.34 -10.14 -1.56
CA PHE A 207 -6.37 -10.37 -2.57
C PHE A 207 -6.07 -11.60 -3.43
N ASP A 208 -4.80 -11.79 -3.84
CA ASP A 208 -4.38 -12.99 -4.57
C ASP A 208 -4.49 -14.26 -3.72
N GLU A 209 -4.14 -14.20 -2.43
CA GLU A 209 -4.30 -15.33 -1.51
C GLU A 209 -5.76 -15.75 -1.35
N GLU A 210 -6.66 -14.79 -1.16
CA GLU A 210 -8.10 -15.05 -1.04
C GLU A 210 -8.69 -15.58 -2.36
N TYR A 211 -8.33 -14.99 -3.50
CA TYR A 211 -8.76 -15.47 -4.82
C TYR A 211 -8.31 -16.92 -5.08
N ASN A 212 -7.06 -17.24 -4.78
CA ASN A 212 -6.52 -18.60 -4.93
C ASN A 212 -7.17 -19.59 -3.95
N LYS A 213 -7.54 -19.13 -2.75
CA LYS A 213 -8.22 -19.94 -1.74
C LYS A 213 -9.65 -20.33 -2.16
N ILE A 214 -10.36 -19.45 -2.86
CA ILE A 214 -11.68 -19.76 -3.45
C ILE A 214 -11.53 -20.94 -4.42
N GLN A 215 -10.51 -20.92 -5.27
CA GLN A 215 -10.23 -21.99 -6.23
C GLN A 215 -9.99 -23.36 -5.56
N SER A 216 -9.39 -23.39 -4.37
CA SER A 216 -9.02 -24.64 -3.71
C SER A 216 -10.08 -25.21 -2.75
N ASN A 217 -10.96 -24.36 -2.21
CA ASN A 217 -11.86 -24.74 -1.10
C ASN A 217 -13.34 -24.79 -1.45
N VAL A 218 -13.76 -24.19 -2.56
CA VAL A 218 -15.15 -24.21 -3.02
C VAL A 218 -15.37 -25.42 -3.95
N PRO A 219 -16.54 -26.08 -3.91
CA PRO A 219 -16.86 -27.15 -4.86
C PRO A 219 -16.69 -26.65 -6.30
N GLU A 220 -16.12 -27.47 -7.18
CA GLU A 220 -15.83 -27.08 -8.58
C GLU A 220 -17.05 -26.51 -9.33
N SER A 221 -18.26 -26.94 -8.97
CA SER A 221 -19.53 -26.42 -9.51
C SER A 221 -19.89 -24.98 -9.11
N GLU A 222 -19.23 -24.43 -8.09
CA GLU A 222 -19.49 -23.11 -7.48
C GLU A 222 -18.26 -22.18 -7.56
N VAL A 223 -17.08 -22.69 -7.96
CA VAL A 223 -15.84 -21.91 -8.04
C VAL A 223 -15.98 -20.71 -8.98
N GLU A 224 -16.54 -20.89 -10.18
CA GLU A 224 -16.64 -19.80 -11.17
C GLU A 224 -17.48 -18.63 -10.65
N SER A 225 -18.62 -18.91 -9.99
CA SER A 225 -19.49 -17.86 -9.46
C SER A 225 -18.85 -17.10 -8.30
N GLU A 226 -18.20 -17.80 -7.37
CA GLU A 226 -17.53 -17.17 -6.21
C GLU A 226 -16.31 -16.36 -6.66
N GLN A 227 -15.58 -16.83 -7.68
CA GLN A 227 -14.47 -16.09 -8.27
C GLN A 227 -14.93 -14.83 -9.01
N GLU A 228 -16.07 -14.89 -9.71
CA GLU A 228 -16.65 -13.72 -10.38
C GLU A 228 -17.11 -12.68 -9.35
N GLU A 229 -17.83 -13.11 -8.31
CA GLU A 229 -18.26 -12.26 -7.21
C GLU A 229 -17.07 -11.58 -6.51
N TYR A 230 -16.06 -12.35 -6.10
CA TYR A 230 -14.87 -11.79 -5.46
C TYR A 230 -14.08 -10.86 -6.39
N ARG A 231 -13.97 -11.19 -7.68
CA ARG A 231 -13.32 -10.30 -8.66
C ARG A 231 -14.07 -8.98 -8.79
N ASP A 232 -15.39 -9.01 -8.78
CA ASP A 232 -16.20 -7.81 -8.87
C ASP A 232 -16.13 -6.98 -7.59
N GLU A 233 -16.04 -7.61 -6.41
CA GLU A 233 -15.75 -6.91 -5.15
C GLU A 233 -14.37 -6.22 -5.17
N VAL A 234 -13.32 -6.94 -5.57
CA VAL A 234 -11.97 -6.36 -5.67
C VAL A 234 -11.94 -5.26 -6.73
N LYS A 235 -12.60 -5.45 -7.88
CA LYS A 235 -12.75 -4.38 -8.88
C LYS A 235 -13.49 -3.18 -8.32
N GLU A 236 -14.55 -3.36 -7.54
CA GLU A 236 -15.27 -2.25 -6.91
C GLU A 236 -14.34 -1.49 -5.95
N ILE A 237 -13.53 -2.21 -5.17
CA ILE A 237 -12.52 -1.60 -4.29
C ILE A 237 -11.49 -0.82 -5.12
N LEU A 238 -10.99 -1.39 -6.22
CA LEU A 238 -10.03 -0.73 -7.12
C LEU A 238 -10.67 0.39 -7.95
N ASP A 239 -11.97 0.32 -8.26
CA ASP A 239 -12.77 1.32 -9.00
C ASP A 239 -12.96 2.60 -8.18
N LEU A 240 -12.90 2.51 -6.84
CA LEU A 240 -12.81 3.68 -5.98
C LEU A 240 -11.53 4.48 -6.22
N TYR A 241 -10.55 3.87 -6.90
CA TYR A 241 -9.27 4.43 -7.31
C TYR A 241 -9.14 4.25 -8.82
N PRO A 242 -9.98 4.93 -9.63
CA PRO A 242 -10.03 4.71 -11.08
C PRO A 242 -8.70 5.05 -11.77
N GLU A 243 -7.86 5.82 -11.09
CA GLU A 243 -6.49 6.09 -11.49
C GLU A 243 -5.59 4.85 -11.38
N LEU A 244 -5.87 3.84 -10.56
CA LEU A 244 -5.09 2.59 -10.50
C LEU A 244 -5.46 1.56 -11.61
N GLN A 245 -6.59 1.79 -12.29
CA GLN A 245 -7.20 0.99 -13.38
C GLN A 245 -6.32 0.81 -14.62
#